data_AF-A0A922SKL9-F1
#
_entry.id   AF-A0A922SKL9-F1
#
_cell.length_a   1.000
_cell.length_b   1.000
_cell.length_c   1.000
_cell.angle_alpha   90.00
_cell.angle_beta   90.00
_cell.angle_gamma   90.00
#
_symmetry.space_group_name_H-M   'P 1'
#
loop_
_entity.id
_entity.type
_entity.pdbx_description
1 polymer ?
#
loop_
_entity_poly.entity_id
_entity_poly.type
_entity_poly.pdbx_seq_one_letter_code
_entity_poly.pdbx_strand_id
1 'polypeptide(L)'
;MEGFEIRLTSSKKGKGLFATKKYDQGDVILEEDPLVSCQFAWNAAYRYLACDYCMRQMHYPPETTSIMLLVRILAYIQQSSDPSAAIAKVKQFCHRTENEDAELVHKLLGEQFTHQMNTLREMTSHVVSGDEVQEFLTPEGFCTLMALVGTNGQGIGTSPLAMWVNSVLEITMSDDERQQLDLFIDKLYQYVEEESGSFLNTEGSGLFQLQSSCNHSCAPNAESTFPYGNHRVQLKALKPIMPGEEICISYLDECTLQRSRHSRQKELAQNYLFVCWCERCSSQASEPDCTSEEEMSDEDIDADD
;
A
#
# COMPACT_ATOMS: atom_id res chain seq x y z
N MET A 1 13.21 -19.18 -5.96
CA MET A 1 12.83 -19.60 -4.58
C MET A 1 12.00 -20.86 -4.70
N GLU A 2 11.86 -21.64 -3.64
CA GLU A 2 11.01 -22.82 -3.71
C GLU A 2 9.54 -22.38 -3.77
N GLY A 3 8.82 -22.77 -4.83
CA GLY A 3 7.38 -22.49 -4.99
C GLY A 3 6.99 -21.21 -5.72
N PHE A 4 7.89 -20.25 -5.92
CA PHE A 4 7.63 -19.06 -6.75
C PHE A 4 8.91 -18.48 -7.38
N GLU A 5 8.72 -17.65 -8.39
CA GLU A 5 9.77 -16.89 -9.06
C GLU A 5 9.31 -15.50 -9.49
N ILE A 6 10.26 -14.56 -9.60
CA ILE A 6 10.00 -13.21 -10.10
C ILE A 6 10.37 -13.18 -11.58
N ARG A 7 9.43 -12.77 -12.43
CA ARG A 7 9.65 -12.61 -13.87
C ARG A 7 9.47 -11.15 -14.28
N LEU A 8 10.21 -10.71 -15.29
CA LEU A 8 9.91 -9.47 -16.00
C LEU A 8 8.79 -9.76 -17.01
N THR A 9 7.64 -9.11 -16.86
CA THR A 9 6.44 -9.41 -17.64
C THR A 9 6.39 -8.60 -18.93
N SER A 10 6.57 -7.28 -18.85
CA SER A 10 6.69 -6.38 -20.00
C SER A 10 7.22 -5.01 -19.57
N SER A 11 7.55 -4.13 -20.53
CA SER A 11 7.86 -2.72 -20.26
C SER A 11 6.74 -1.99 -19.50
N LYS A 12 5.49 -2.43 -19.70
CA LYS A 12 4.27 -1.83 -19.15
C LYS A 12 3.88 -2.31 -17.75
N LYS A 13 4.17 -3.58 -17.40
CA LYS A 13 3.82 -4.19 -16.11
C LYS A 13 5.00 -4.39 -15.16
N GLY A 14 6.24 -4.21 -15.62
CA GLY A 14 7.42 -4.34 -14.76
C GLY A 14 7.70 -5.78 -14.33
N LYS A 15 7.86 -6.00 -13.02
CA LYS A 15 8.09 -7.32 -12.41
C LYS A 15 6.75 -7.95 -12.03
N GLY A 16 6.69 -9.27 -12.03
CA GLY A 16 5.54 -10.04 -11.53
C GLY A 16 6.02 -11.27 -10.75
N LEU A 17 5.27 -11.65 -9.74
CA LEU A 17 5.49 -12.88 -8.98
C LEU A 17 4.68 -14.02 -9.60
N PHE A 18 5.31 -15.16 -9.86
CA PHE A 18 4.69 -16.31 -10.53
C PHE A 18 4.85 -17.58 -9.70
N ALA A 19 3.79 -18.37 -9.61
CA ALA A 19 3.83 -19.66 -8.93
C ALA A 19 4.67 -20.67 -9.74
N THR A 20 5.55 -21.42 -9.06
CA THR A 20 6.30 -22.55 -9.67
C THR A 20 5.78 -23.91 -9.21
N LYS A 21 4.83 -23.91 -8.28
CA LYS A 21 4.06 -25.07 -7.81
C LYS A 21 2.59 -24.71 -7.67
N LYS A 22 1.74 -25.72 -7.45
CA LYS A 22 0.34 -25.49 -7.11
C LYS A 22 0.23 -24.98 -5.66
N TYR A 23 -0.63 -24.01 -5.44
CA TYR A 23 -1.13 -23.62 -4.12
C TYR A 23 -2.62 -23.92 -4.04
N ASP A 24 -3.07 -24.50 -2.94
CA ASP A 24 -4.47 -24.61 -2.59
C ASP A 24 -4.95 -23.36 -1.85
N GLN A 25 -6.26 -23.15 -1.78
CA GLN A 25 -6.83 -22.03 -1.03
C GLN A 25 -6.40 -22.11 0.43
N GLY A 26 -5.90 -21.00 0.96
CA GLY A 26 -5.40 -20.88 2.31
C GLY A 26 -3.91 -21.20 2.49
N ASP A 27 -3.24 -21.72 1.45
CA ASP A 27 -1.80 -21.97 1.51
C ASP A 27 -1.01 -20.67 1.69
N VAL A 28 0.04 -20.76 2.50
CA VAL A 28 1.04 -19.70 2.64
C VAL A 28 2.00 -19.75 1.45
N ILE A 29 2.07 -18.66 0.70
CA ILE A 29 2.92 -18.51 -0.48
C ILE A 29 4.33 -18.08 -0.05
N LEU A 30 4.43 -17.02 0.75
CA LEU A 30 5.67 -16.53 1.33
C LEU A 30 5.43 -15.75 2.62
N GLU A 31 6.49 -15.62 3.41
CA GLU A 31 6.56 -14.69 4.54
C GLU A 31 7.83 -13.86 4.43
N GLU A 32 7.74 -12.59 4.79
CA GLU A 32 8.84 -11.64 4.64
C GLU A 32 8.84 -10.60 5.77
N ASP A 33 10.02 -10.30 6.29
CA ASP A 33 10.23 -9.13 7.15
C ASP A 33 10.54 -7.91 6.26
N PRO A 34 10.07 -6.70 6.62
CA PRO A 34 10.24 -5.52 5.78
C PRO A 34 11.73 -5.15 5.64
N LEU A 35 12.11 -4.61 4.49
CA LEU A 35 13.42 -3.99 4.29
C LEU A 35 13.61 -2.81 5.23
N VAL A 36 12.57 -1.97 5.29
CA VAL A 36 12.43 -0.85 6.22
C VAL A 36 10.96 -0.71 6.58
N SER A 37 10.69 -0.36 7.83
CA SER A 37 9.35 -0.09 8.34
C SER A 37 9.38 1.07 9.32
N CYS A 38 8.30 1.82 9.42
CA CYS A 38 8.12 2.80 10.49
C CYS A 38 6.71 2.77 11.05
N GLN A 39 6.63 3.12 12.33
CA GLN A 39 5.38 3.48 12.96
C GLN A 39 4.91 4.86 12.49
N PHE A 40 3.65 5.14 12.76
CA PHE A 40 3.09 6.47 12.59
C PHE A 40 3.81 7.54 13.43
N ALA A 41 4.08 8.70 12.84
CA ALA A 41 4.89 9.73 13.47
C ALA A 41 4.26 10.29 14.77
N TRP A 42 2.93 10.23 14.89
CA TRP A 42 2.22 10.71 16.07
C TRP A 42 2.43 9.85 17.31
N ASN A 43 2.84 8.58 17.17
CA ASN A 43 3.20 7.75 18.33
C ASN A 43 4.30 8.43 19.14
N ALA A 44 5.31 8.99 18.46
CA ALA A 44 6.34 9.79 19.12
C ALA A 44 5.81 11.15 19.60
N ALA A 45 5.01 11.85 18.79
CA ALA A 45 4.50 13.20 19.12
C ALA A 45 3.64 13.22 20.40
N TYR A 46 2.78 12.22 20.57
CA TYR A 46 1.93 12.07 21.75
C TYR A 46 2.53 11.15 22.82
N ARG A 47 3.77 10.66 22.62
CA ARG A 47 4.53 9.82 23.57
C ARG A 47 3.89 8.44 23.84
N TYR A 48 3.23 7.86 22.85
CA TYR A 48 2.82 6.45 22.87
C TYR A 48 4.04 5.54 22.68
N LEU A 49 4.19 4.57 23.58
CA LEU A 49 5.30 3.63 23.55
C LEU A 49 4.96 2.45 22.65
N ALA A 50 5.07 2.63 21.33
CA ALA A 50 4.87 1.54 20.39
C ALA A 50 6.18 0.79 20.08
N CYS A 51 6.13 -0.53 19.95
CA CYS A 51 7.29 -1.36 19.59
C CYS A 51 7.52 -1.42 18.07
N ASP A 52 8.73 -1.12 17.57
CA ASP A 52 9.05 -1.18 16.12
C ASP A 52 8.92 -2.59 15.52
N TYR A 53 9.00 -3.63 16.36
CA TYR A 53 8.87 -5.01 15.90
C TYR A 53 7.40 -5.44 15.79
N CYS A 54 6.64 -5.35 16.89
CA CYS A 54 5.25 -5.80 16.89
C CYS A 54 4.24 -4.72 16.49
N MET A 55 4.68 -3.47 16.28
CA MET A 55 3.85 -2.29 15.98
C MET A 55 2.82 -1.93 17.07
N ARG A 56 2.90 -2.52 18.27
CA ARG A 56 1.89 -2.34 19.33
C ARG A 56 2.21 -1.16 20.25
N GLN A 57 1.39 -0.10 20.18
CA GLN A 57 0.61 0.58 21.24
C GLN A 57 -0.22 1.65 20.51
N MET A 58 -1.56 1.52 20.59
CA MET A 58 -2.55 2.10 19.67
C MET A 58 -2.70 3.62 19.81
N HIS A 59 -2.80 4.34 18.68
CA HIS A 59 -3.32 5.70 18.61
C HIS A 59 -4.01 6.02 17.27
N TYR A 60 -5.01 6.90 17.31
CA TYR A 60 -5.82 7.30 16.14
C TYR A 60 -5.00 8.03 15.04
N PRO A 61 -5.34 7.84 13.75
CA PRO A 61 -4.68 8.47 12.59
C PRO A 61 -4.83 10.00 12.56
N PRO A 62 -3.80 10.72 12.06
CA PRO A 62 -3.74 11.08 10.63
C PRO A 62 -2.38 10.84 9.94
N GLU A 63 -2.40 10.28 8.73
CA GLU A 63 -1.28 9.66 8.00
C GLU A 63 -0.02 10.54 7.78
N THR A 64 1.13 10.11 8.33
CA THR A 64 2.47 10.75 8.15
C THR A 64 3.62 9.74 8.02
N THR A 65 3.30 8.44 7.98
CA THR A 65 4.26 7.33 7.92
C THR A 65 5.17 7.42 6.71
N SER A 66 4.66 7.91 5.58
CA SER A 66 5.42 8.05 4.34
C SER A 66 6.70 8.86 4.54
N ILE A 67 6.63 9.96 5.30
CA ILE A 67 7.79 10.82 5.58
C ILE A 67 8.85 10.07 6.39
N MET A 68 8.44 9.32 7.40
CA MET A 68 9.35 8.57 8.26
C MET A 68 10.01 7.39 7.51
N LEU A 69 9.30 6.77 6.57
CA LEU A 69 9.89 5.76 5.69
C LEU A 69 11.05 6.34 4.87
N LEU A 70 10.92 7.55 4.31
CA LEU A 70 12.01 8.21 3.56
C LEU A 70 13.27 8.28 4.41
N VAL A 71 13.15 8.82 5.63
CA VAL A 71 14.28 8.98 6.55
C VAL A 71 14.89 7.63 6.91
N ARG A 72 14.06 6.60 7.12
CA ARG A 72 14.54 5.24 7.44
C ARG A 72 15.22 4.56 6.26
N ILE A 73 14.81 4.82 5.02
CA ILE A 73 15.51 4.33 3.82
C ILE A 73 16.92 4.92 3.76
N LEU A 74 17.06 6.23 3.94
CA LEU A 74 18.37 6.89 3.90
C LEU A 74 19.27 6.40 5.05
N ALA A 75 18.71 6.27 6.25
CA ALA A 75 19.41 5.71 7.39
C ALA A 75 19.85 4.25 7.15
N TYR A 76 19.01 3.42 6.51
CA TYR A 76 19.34 2.05 6.13
C TYR A 76 20.55 2.00 5.18
N ILE A 77 20.60 2.88 4.18
CA ILE A 77 21.75 2.97 3.26
C ILE A 77 23.01 3.39 4.01
N GLN A 78 22.93 4.45 4.81
CA GLN A 78 24.08 5.03 5.51
C GLN A 78 24.67 4.10 6.58
N GLN A 79 23.82 3.32 7.25
CA GLN A 79 24.25 2.38 8.30
C GLN A 79 24.65 1.01 7.73
N SER A 80 24.46 0.77 6.44
CA SER A 80 24.86 -0.47 5.79
C SER A 80 26.38 -0.61 5.76
N SER A 81 26.88 -1.82 6.02
CA SER A 81 28.30 -2.15 5.78
C SER A 81 28.67 -2.16 4.29
N ASP A 82 27.67 -2.22 3.42
CA ASP A 82 27.80 -2.10 1.95
C ASP A 82 26.68 -1.17 1.42
N PRO A 83 26.93 0.14 1.37
CA PRO A 83 25.95 1.12 0.90
C PRO A 83 25.55 0.90 -0.56
N SER A 84 26.48 0.48 -1.43
CA SER A 84 26.17 0.23 -2.84
C SER A 84 25.17 -0.91 -3.02
N ALA A 85 25.32 -2.00 -2.27
CA ALA A 85 24.35 -3.09 -2.27
C ALA A 85 22.99 -2.67 -1.66
N ALA A 86 23.00 -1.83 -0.61
CA ALA A 86 21.77 -1.30 -0.02
C ALA A 86 20.99 -0.41 -1.00
N ILE A 87 21.69 0.49 -1.70
CA ILE A 87 21.12 1.32 -2.78
C ILE A 87 20.55 0.44 -3.88
N ALA A 88 21.28 -0.60 -4.29
CA ALA A 88 20.80 -1.54 -5.31
C ALA A 88 19.52 -2.29 -4.87
N LYS A 89 19.33 -2.55 -3.57
CA LYS A 89 18.07 -3.11 -3.05
C LYS A 89 16.94 -2.09 -3.08
N VAL A 90 17.18 -0.86 -2.64
CA VAL A 90 16.18 0.21 -2.68
C VAL A 90 15.72 0.50 -4.11
N LYS A 91 16.66 0.57 -5.07
CA LYS A 91 16.33 0.80 -6.49
C LYS A 91 15.58 -0.36 -7.16
N GLN A 92 15.36 -1.49 -6.49
CA GLN A 92 14.54 -2.59 -7.04
C GLN A 92 13.03 -2.36 -6.92
N PHE A 93 12.60 -1.47 -6.02
CA PHE A 93 11.20 -1.03 -5.86
C PHE A 93 10.78 -0.14 -7.03
N CYS A 94 9.47 -0.04 -7.29
CA CYS A 94 8.96 0.91 -8.28
C CYS A 94 9.30 2.34 -7.83
N HIS A 95 9.85 3.18 -8.70
CA HIS A 95 10.26 4.54 -8.32
C HIS A 95 10.10 5.52 -9.49
N ARG A 96 9.28 5.16 -10.47
CA ARG A 96 8.99 6.03 -11.61
C ARG A 96 8.11 7.19 -11.14
N THR A 97 8.47 8.41 -11.51
CA THR A 97 7.69 9.61 -11.22
C THR A 97 6.58 9.84 -12.24
N GLU A 98 6.75 9.28 -13.45
CA GLU A 98 5.86 9.43 -14.60
C GLU A 98 5.71 8.08 -15.32
N ASN A 99 4.54 7.84 -15.90
CA ASN A 99 4.33 6.78 -16.88
C ASN A 99 4.19 7.40 -18.29
N GLU A 100 5.27 7.39 -19.06
CA GLU A 100 5.35 7.96 -20.42
C GLU A 100 4.30 7.37 -21.38
N ASP A 101 3.86 6.12 -21.19
CA ASP A 101 2.87 5.46 -22.06
C ASP A 101 1.43 5.92 -21.76
N ALA A 102 1.18 6.54 -20.61
CA ALA A 102 -0.16 6.88 -20.10
C ALA A 102 -0.30 8.34 -19.65
N GLU A 103 0.76 9.15 -19.73
CA GLU A 103 0.82 10.55 -19.25
C GLU A 103 0.35 10.69 -17.79
N LEU A 104 0.62 9.68 -16.95
CA LEU A 104 0.25 9.67 -15.54
C LEU A 104 1.42 10.14 -14.66
N VAL A 105 1.14 11.09 -13.78
CA VAL A 105 2.06 11.59 -12.75
C VAL A 105 1.51 11.19 -11.37
N HIS A 106 2.39 10.81 -10.45
CA HIS A 106 1.96 10.39 -9.11
C HIS A 106 1.31 11.57 -8.38
N LYS A 107 0.16 11.35 -7.72
CA LYS A 107 -0.62 12.41 -7.05
C LYS A 107 0.23 13.29 -6.12
N LEU A 108 1.10 12.68 -5.32
CA LEU A 108 2.02 13.38 -4.41
C LEU A 108 3.08 14.26 -5.09
N LEU A 109 3.25 14.15 -6.41
CA LEU A 109 4.21 14.92 -7.21
C LEU A 109 3.54 16.01 -8.05
N GLY A 110 2.24 16.26 -7.85
CA GLY A 110 1.54 17.36 -8.51
C GLY A 110 2.12 18.73 -8.16
N GLU A 111 1.97 19.70 -9.08
CA GLU A 111 2.55 21.05 -8.96
C GLU A 111 2.18 21.73 -7.63
N GLN A 112 0.97 21.48 -7.11
CA GLN A 112 0.45 22.02 -5.85
C GLN A 112 1.24 21.61 -4.61
N PHE A 113 2.04 20.54 -4.69
CA PHE A 113 2.84 20.02 -3.57
C PHE A 113 4.33 20.39 -3.67
N THR A 114 4.75 21.11 -4.70
CA THR A 114 6.16 21.43 -4.98
C THR A 114 6.85 22.16 -3.83
N HIS A 115 6.15 23.09 -3.16
CA HIS A 115 6.72 23.85 -2.06
C HIS A 115 6.94 22.99 -0.80
N GLN A 116 5.94 22.19 -0.46
CA GLN A 116 5.95 21.24 0.65
C GLN A 116 7.05 20.19 0.43
N MET A 117 7.19 19.69 -0.81
CA MET A 117 8.22 18.73 -1.21
C MET A 117 9.63 19.29 -1.00
N ASN A 118 9.88 20.53 -1.43
CA ASN A 118 11.17 21.19 -1.24
C ASN A 118 11.48 21.44 0.24
N THR A 119 10.49 21.87 1.02
CA THR A 119 10.64 22.07 2.46
C THR A 119 11.02 20.76 3.15
N LEU A 120 10.33 19.67 2.81
CA LEU A 120 10.60 18.36 3.38
C LEU A 120 11.99 17.83 2.99
N ARG A 121 12.39 18.02 1.72
CA ARG A 121 13.73 17.67 1.23
C ARG A 121 14.83 18.40 2.00
N GLU A 122 14.68 19.71 2.19
CA GLU A 122 15.62 20.54 2.95
C GLU A 122 15.72 20.06 4.41
N MET A 123 14.58 19.89 5.09
CA MET A 123 14.55 19.33 6.44
C MET A 123 15.22 17.95 6.52
N THR A 124 14.97 17.07 5.55
CA THR A 124 15.56 15.72 5.51
C THR A 124 17.08 15.80 5.39
N SER A 125 17.61 16.66 4.52
CA SER A 125 19.04 16.85 4.33
C SER A 125 19.77 17.40 5.57
N HIS A 126 19.05 18.12 6.45
CA HIS A 126 19.60 18.57 7.72
C HIS A 126 19.72 17.45 8.77
N VAL A 127 18.91 16.39 8.64
CA VAL A 127 18.89 15.27 9.60
C VAL A 127 19.78 14.13 9.13
N VAL A 128 19.72 13.78 7.85
CA VAL A 128 20.48 12.69 7.24
C VAL A 128 21.28 13.25 6.08
N SER A 129 22.61 13.17 6.18
CA SER A 129 23.55 13.63 5.15
C SER A 129 24.73 12.66 5.04
N GLY A 130 25.30 12.57 3.83
CA GLY A 130 26.40 11.66 3.51
C GLY A 130 26.54 11.51 2.00
N ASP A 131 27.75 11.20 1.53
CA ASP A 131 28.05 11.08 0.10
C ASP A 131 27.21 9.96 -0.55
N GLU A 132 26.90 8.91 0.20
CA GLU A 132 26.16 7.74 -0.27
C GLU A 132 24.66 8.00 -0.51
N VAL A 133 24.09 9.00 0.17
CA VAL A 133 22.65 9.32 0.09
C VAL A 133 22.36 10.61 -0.67
N GLN A 134 23.41 11.35 -1.05
CA GLN A 134 23.29 12.66 -1.70
C GLN A 134 22.47 12.60 -3.00
N GLU A 135 22.54 11.48 -3.74
CA GLU A 135 21.74 11.30 -4.96
C GLU A 135 20.22 11.33 -4.70
N PHE A 136 19.77 10.93 -3.51
CA PHE A 136 18.36 10.95 -3.11
C PHE A 136 17.90 12.31 -2.55
N LEU A 137 18.83 13.21 -2.24
CA LEU A 137 18.56 14.53 -1.65
C LEU A 137 18.55 15.66 -2.69
N THR A 138 18.85 15.34 -3.96
CA THR A 138 18.57 16.22 -5.09
C THR A 138 17.05 16.36 -5.29
N PRO A 139 16.56 17.43 -5.93
CA PRO A 139 15.14 17.57 -6.23
C PRO A 139 14.55 16.33 -6.96
N GLU A 140 15.25 15.84 -7.99
CA GLU A 140 14.80 14.69 -8.80
C GLU A 140 14.89 13.38 -8.02
N GLY A 141 15.98 13.19 -7.26
CA GLY A 141 16.18 12.01 -6.42
C GLY A 141 15.14 11.92 -5.30
N PHE A 142 14.74 13.06 -4.74
CA PHE A 142 13.74 13.12 -3.68
C PHE A 142 12.34 12.80 -4.22
N CYS A 143 11.98 13.32 -5.41
CA CYS A 143 10.73 12.92 -6.09
C CYS A 143 10.70 11.42 -6.39
N THR A 144 11.83 10.86 -6.82
CA THR A 144 12.00 9.41 -7.05
C THR A 144 11.76 8.62 -5.76
N LEU A 145 12.32 9.09 -4.64
CA LEU A 145 12.14 8.45 -3.32
C LEU A 145 10.69 8.53 -2.83
N MET A 146 10.01 9.65 -3.09
CA MET A 146 8.57 9.81 -2.80
C MET A 146 7.70 8.88 -3.62
N ALA A 147 7.95 8.78 -4.93
CA ALA A 147 7.27 7.83 -5.79
C ALA A 147 7.50 6.39 -5.31
N LEU A 148 8.70 6.08 -4.82
CA LEU A 148 9.02 4.78 -4.23
C LEU A 148 8.17 4.47 -3.01
N VAL A 149 8.09 5.38 -2.05
CA VAL A 149 7.26 5.16 -0.86
C VAL A 149 5.77 5.09 -1.22
N GLY A 150 5.29 5.97 -2.09
CA GLY A 150 3.88 6.02 -2.50
C GLY A 150 3.41 4.78 -3.26
N THR A 151 4.24 4.23 -4.14
CA THR A 151 3.84 3.09 -5.00
C THR A 151 4.09 1.71 -4.39
N ASN A 152 4.94 1.60 -3.36
CA ASN A 152 5.33 0.30 -2.78
C ASN A 152 5.04 0.19 -1.27
N GLY A 153 4.62 1.27 -0.62
CA GLY A 153 4.31 1.27 0.81
C GLY A 153 3.16 0.30 1.12
N GLN A 154 3.42 -0.67 1.98
CA GLN A 154 2.40 -1.59 2.49
C GLN A 154 2.09 -1.22 3.94
N GLY A 155 0.81 -0.97 4.23
CA GLY A 155 0.35 -0.80 5.60
C GLY A 155 0.60 -2.08 6.40
N ILE A 156 1.14 -1.93 7.62
CA ILE A 156 1.57 -3.03 8.49
C ILE A 156 0.55 -3.25 9.60
N GLY A 157 0.23 -4.52 9.85
CA GLY A 157 -0.62 -4.92 10.97
C GLY A 157 -2.10 -4.73 10.68
N THR A 158 -2.91 -5.12 11.66
CA THR A 158 -4.37 -5.02 11.62
C THR A 158 -4.80 -4.22 12.84
N SER A 159 -5.58 -3.16 12.62
CA SER A 159 -6.10 -2.35 13.72
C SER A 159 -6.87 -3.21 14.72
N PRO A 160 -6.88 -2.92 16.03
CA PRO A 160 -7.65 -3.74 16.97
C PRO A 160 -9.15 -3.75 16.69
N LEU A 161 -9.68 -2.71 16.04
CA LEU A 161 -11.05 -2.73 15.51
C LEU A 161 -11.19 -3.80 14.42
N ALA A 162 -10.31 -3.82 13.42
CA ALA A 162 -10.31 -4.84 12.38
C ALA A 162 -10.02 -6.25 12.93
N MET A 163 -9.17 -6.40 13.95
CA MET A 163 -8.95 -7.68 14.64
C MET A 163 -10.24 -8.17 15.31
N TRP A 164 -10.97 -7.27 15.97
CA TRP A 164 -12.27 -7.58 16.56
C TRP A 164 -13.28 -7.99 15.48
N VAL A 165 -13.37 -7.23 14.37
CA VAL A 165 -14.25 -7.54 13.21
C VAL A 165 -13.95 -8.94 12.66
N ASN A 166 -12.68 -9.25 12.38
CA ASN A 166 -12.28 -10.57 11.89
C ASN A 166 -12.66 -11.68 12.88
N SER A 167 -12.46 -11.44 14.18
CA SER A 167 -12.80 -12.42 15.22
C SER A 167 -14.32 -12.68 15.29
N VAL A 168 -15.16 -11.66 15.10
CA VAL A 168 -16.62 -11.83 15.11
C VAL A 168 -17.18 -12.37 13.79
N LEU A 169 -16.45 -12.21 12.67
CA LEU A 169 -16.81 -12.84 11.39
C LEU A 169 -16.73 -14.38 11.46
N GLU A 170 -15.80 -14.93 12.26
CA GLU A 170 -15.64 -16.38 12.44
C GLU A 170 -16.68 -17.02 13.37
N ILE A 171 -17.46 -16.22 14.10
CA ILE A 171 -18.47 -16.73 15.04
C ILE A 171 -19.68 -17.27 14.27
N THR A 172 -20.13 -18.48 14.62
CA THR A 172 -21.37 -19.06 14.09
C THR A 172 -22.59 -18.41 14.74
N MET A 173 -23.49 -17.85 13.93
CA MET A 173 -24.72 -17.16 14.35
C MET A 173 -25.82 -17.35 13.30
N SER A 174 -27.07 -16.98 13.61
CA SER A 174 -28.15 -17.03 12.62
C SER A 174 -28.02 -15.91 11.58
N ASP A 175 -28.65 -16.07 10.41
CA ASP A 175 -28.61 -15.05 9.34
C ASP A 175 -29.12 -13.68 9.81
N ASP A 176 -30.16 -13.66 10.65
CA ASP A 176 -30.68 -12.41 11.24
C ASP A 176 -29.68 -11.73 12.19
N GLU A 177 -28.93 -12.51 12.99
CA GLU A 177 -27.91 -12.00 13.91
C GLU A 177 -26.70 -11.48 13.13
N ARG A 178 -26.30 -12.20 12.08
CA ARG A 178 -25.25 -11.80 11.15
C ARG A 178 -25.58 -10.46 10.53
N GLN A 179 -26.78 -10.30 9.99
CA GLN A 179 -27.21 -9.04 9.38
C GLN A 179 -27.22 -7.87 10.37
N GLN A 180 -27.66 -8.10 11.61
CA GLN A 180 -27.62 -7.06 12.64
C GLN A 180 -26.20 -6.66 13.03
N LEU A 181 -25.30 -7.64 13.14
CA LEU A 181 -23.89 -7.41 13.46
C LEU A 181 -23.19 -6.65 12.34
N ASP A 182 -23.44 -7.02 11.08
CA ASP A 182 -22.84 -6.35 9.93
C ASP A 182 -23.29 -4.87 9.87
N LEU A 183 -24.59 -4.59 10.06
CA LEU A 183 -25.12 -3.22 10.18
C LEU A 183 -24.53 -2.43 11.35
N PHE A 184 -24.19 -3.10 12.46
CA PHE A 184 -23.53 -2.47 13.60
C PHE A 184 -22.07 -2.13 13.28
N ILE A 185 -21.34 -3.06 12.64
CA ILE A 185 -19.96 -2.86 12.22
C ILE A 185 -19.88 -1.69 11.23
N ASP A 186 -20.77 -1.64 10.24
CA ASP A 186 -20.82 -0.56 9.26
C ASP A 186 -21.01 0.81 9.94
N LYS A 187 -21.98 0.91 10.87
CA LYS A 187 -22.19 2.13 11.65
C LYS A 187 -21.01 2.50 12.53
N LEU A 188 -20.33 1.51 13.10
CA LEU A 188 -19.14 1.74 13.92
C LEU A 188 -18.01 2.32 13.08
N TYR A 189 -17.75 1.80 11.88
CA TYR A 189 -16.77 2.38 10.96
C TYR A 189 -17.16 3.79 10.55
N GLN A 190 -18.43 4.04 10.24
CA GLN A 190 -18.92 5.37 9.92
C GLN A 190 -18.66 6.36 11.06
N TYR A 191 -18.97 6.00 12.31
CA TYR A 191 -18.70 6.86 13.47
C TYR A 191 -17.20 7.08 13.70
N VAL A 192 -16.37 6.07 13.46
CA VAL A 192 -14.92 6.22 13.55
C VAL A 192 -14.42 7.19 12.47
N GLU A 193 -14.94 7.10 11.25
CA GLU A 193 -14.57 7.99 10.15
C GLU A 193 -15.04 9.43 10.39
N GLU A 194 -16.26 9.64 10.89
CA GLU A 194 -16.78 10.97 11.25
C GLU A 194 -15.92 11.66 12.32
N GLU A 195 -15.43 10.90 13.31
CA GLU A 195 -14.65 11.44 14.44
C GLU A 195 -13.15 11.54 14.17
N SER A 196 -12.59 10.63 13.37
CA SER A 196 -11.13 10.51 13.15
C SER A 196 -10.66 10.80 11.72
N GLY A 197 -11.58 11.04 10.80
CA GLY A 197 -11.28 11.10 9.36
C GLY A 197 -10.94 9.72 8.81
N SER A 198 -10.12 9.66 7.76
CA SER A 198 -9.73 8.40 7.12
C SER A 198 -9.10 7.43 8.13
N PHE A 199 -9.82 6.34 8.43
CA PHE A 199 -9.39 5.33 9.37
C PHE A 199 -8.58 4.25 8.65
N LEU A 200 -7.25 4.30 8.82
CA LEU A 200 -6.36 3.30 8.28
C LEU A 200 -6.45 2.03 9.15
N ASN A 201 -6.84 0.91 8.55
CA ASN A 201 -6.89 -0.39 9.22
C ASN A 201 -5.49 -1.01 9.49
N THR A 202 -4.47 -0.18 9.67
CA THR A 202 -3.06 -0.57 9.79
C THR A 202 -2.38 0.22 10.91
N GLU A 203 -1.30 -0.31 11.47
CA GLU A 203 -0.56 0.23 12.64
C GLU A 203 0.78 0.88 12.24
N GLY A 204 1.14 0.83 10.97
CA GLY A 204 2.37 1.42 10.43
C GLY A 204 2.51 1.15 8.93
N SER A 205 3.71 1.35 8.38
CA SER A 205 3.99 1.10 6.97
C SER A 205 5.39 0.52 6.78
N GLY A 206 5.59 -0.25 5.70
CA GLY A 206 6.91 -0.78 5.34
C GLY A 206 7.03 -1.18 3.88
N LEU A 207 8.28 -1.43 3.48
CA LEU A 207 8.66 -1.84 2.14
C LEU A 207 9.13 -3.30 2.16
N PHE A 208 8.51 -4.15 1.33
CA PHE A 208 8.71 -5.59 1.30
C PHE A 208 9.17 -6.01 -0.09
N GLN A 209 10.38 -6.56 -0.20
CA GLN A 209 11.07 -6.74 -1.48
C GLN A 209 10.39 -7.80 -2.36
N LEU A 210 9.92 -8.90 -1.77
CA LEU A 210 9.25 -9.97 -2.49
C LEU A 210 7.77 -9.64 -2.71
N GLN A 211 7.09 -9.14 -1.67
CA GLN A 211 5.67 -8.78 -1.77
C GLN A 211 5.43 -7.66 -2.78
N SER A 212 6.32 -6.66 -2.90
CA SER A 212 6.21 -5.59 -3.90
C SER A 212 6.37 -6.07 -5.35
N SER A 213 6.69 -7.35 -5.57
CA SER A 213 6.72 -7.96 -6.92
C SER A 213 5.36 -8.52 -7.34
N CYS A 214 4.36 -8.57 -6.46
CA CYS A 214 3.01 -9.02 -6.80
C CYS A 214 2.25 -7.88 -7.49
N ASN A 215 1.72 -8.14 -8.69
CA ASN A 215 0.94 -7.13 -9.41
C ASN A 215 -0.50 -7.02 -8.88
N HIS A 216 -1.15 -5.90 -9.22
CA HIS A 216 -2.55 -5.67 -8.88
C HIS A 216 -3.51 -6.53 -9.70
N SER A 217 -4.58 -7.00 -9.06
CA SER A 217 -5.83 -7.42 -9.71
C SER A 217 -7.03 -6.99 -8.86
N CYS A 218 -8.09 -6.46 -9.48
CA CYS A 218 -9.36 -6.20 -8.77
C CYS A 218 -10.15 -7.49 -8.44
N ALA A 219 -9.65 -8.64 -8.90
CA ALA A 219 -10.06 -9.99 -8.52
C ALA A 219 -8.80 -10.81 -8.19
N PRO A 220 -8.16 -10.53 -7.04
CA PRO A 220 -6.86 -11.12 -6.71
C PRO A 220 -6.95 -12.63 -6.47
N ASN A 221 -5.81 -13.31 -6.51
CA ASN A 221 -5.69 -14.73 -6.12
C ASN A 221 -4.87 -14.92 -4.85
N ALA A 222 -4.27 -13.86 -4.32
CA ALA A 222 -3.60 -13.84 -3.03
C ALA A 222 -3.90 -12.54 -2.26
N GLU A 223 -3.65 -12.56 -0.96
CA GLU A 223 -3.79 -11.41 -0.06
C GLU A 223 -2.56 -11.25 0.84
N SER A 224 -2.26 -10.00 1.22
CA SER A 224 -1.28 -9.67 2.24
C SER A 224 -1.94 -9.72 3.62
N THR A 225 -1.37 -10.48 4.54
CA THR A 225 -1.86 -10.63 5.92
C THR A 225 -0.74 -10.46 6.94
N PHE A 226 -1.11 -10.15 8.18
CA PHE A 226 -0.18 -10.01 9.31
C PHE A 226 -0.58 -10.94 10.47
N PRO A 227 -0.50 -12.27 10.29
CA PRO A 227 -1.11 -13.26 11.19
C PRO A 227 -0.50 -13.25 12.60
N TYR A 228 0.73 -12.75 12.76
CA TYR A 228 1.41 -12.66 14.04
C TYR A 228 1.18 -11.35 14.78
N GLY A 229 0.43 -10.40 14.18
CA GLY A 229 0.23 -9.06 14.72
C GLY A 229 1.56 -8.35 14.98
N ASN A 230 2.48 -8.44 14.02
CA ASN A 230 3.79 -7.79 13.95
C ASN A 230 4.06 -7.31 12.52
N HIS A 231 5.28 -6.85 12.23
CA HIS A 231 5.63 -6.35 10.89
C HIS A 231 5.84 -7.41 9.80
N ARG A 232 5.74 -8.70 10.11
CA ARG A 232 6.02 -9.76 9.16
C ARG A 232 4.79 -9.99 8.28
N VAL A 233 4.95 -9.73 6.99
CA VAL A 233 3.89 -9.95 6.01
C VAL A 233 3.84 -11.43 5.64
N GLN A 234 2.63 -11.95 5.46
CA GLN A 234 2.36 -13.28 4.92
C GLN A 234 1.47 -13.13 3.69
N LEU A 235 1.91 -13.67 2.55
CA LEU A 235 1.04 -13.82 1.38
C LEU A 235 0.31 -15.15 1.45
N LYS A 236 -1.03 -15.08 1.42
CA LYS A 236 -1.91 -16.25 1.50
C LYS A 236 -2.73 -16.38 0.23
N ALA A 237 -2.87 -17.61 -0.28
CA ALA A 237 -3.69 -17.89 -1.46
C ALA A 237 -5.19 -17.78 -1.12
N LEU A 238 -5.93 -16.98 -1.89
CA LEU A 238 -7.38 -16.81 -1.76
C LEU A 238 -8.17 -17.89 -2.53
N LYS A 239 -7.55 -18.46 -3.55
CA LYS A 239 -8.09 -19.51 -4.41
C LYS A 239 -6.94 -20.38 -4.92
N PRO A 240 -7.21 -21.57 -5.51
CA PRO A 240 -6.14 -22.37 -6.08
C PRO A 240 -5.33 -21.59 -7.12
N ILE A 241 -4.00 -21.69 -7.03
CA ILE A 241 -3.06 -21.05 -7.97
C ILE A 241 -2.23 -22.14 -8.63
N MET A 242 -2.27 -22.21 -9.96
CA MET A 242 -1.57 -23.24 -10.72
C MET A 242 -0.13 -22.83 -11.06
N PRO A 243 0.80 -23.79 -11.26
CA PRO A 243 2.15 -23.48 -11.73
C PRO A 243 2.10 -22.65 -13.02
N GLY A 244 2.84 -21.56 -13.05
CA GLY A 244 2.89 -20.63 -14.17
C GLY A 244 1.92 -19.45 -14.08
N GLU A 245 0.92 -19.48 -13.19
CA GLU A 245 0.01 -18.36 -12.95
C GLU A 245 0.72 -17.22 -12.21
N GLU A 246 0.31 -15.98 -12.54
CA GLU A 246 0.75 -14.78 -11.84
C GLU A 246 0.03 -14.68 -10.48
N ILE A 247 0.79 -14.40 -9.43
CA ILE A 247 0.28 -14.14 -8.09
C ILE A 247 -0.02 -12.65 -8.01
N CYS A 248 -1.29 -12.32 -7.88
CA CYS A 248 -1.80 -10.96 -7.85
C CYS A 248 -2.52 -10.67 -6.53
N ILE A 249 -2.24 -9.51 -5.96
CA ILE A 249 -2.90 -8.95 -4.77
C ILE A 249 -3.77 -7.76 -5.15
N SER A 250 -4.62 -7.28 -4.23
CA SER A 250 -5.22 -5.94 -4.37
C SER A 250 -4.27 -4.88 -3.82
N TYR A 251 -4.23 -3.72 -4.47
CA TYR A 251 -3.54 -2.51 -3.99
C TYR A 251 -4.54 -1.52 -3.38
N LEU A 252 -5.83 -1.80 -3.58
CA LEU A 252 -6.94 -1.02 -3.10
C LEU A 252 -7.40 -1.64 -1.79
N ASP A 253 -7.80 -0.79 -0.84
CA ASP A 253 -8.52 -1.22 0.35
C ASP A 253 -9.86 -1.86 -0.03
N GLU A 254 -10.48 -2.54 0.93
CA GLU A 254 -11.72 -3.28 0.69
C GLU A 254 -12.87 -2.38 0.21
N CYS A 255 -13.02 -1.20 0.80
CA CYS A 255 -14.07 -0.25 0.41
C CYS A 255 -13.89 0.18 -1.05
N THR A 256 -12.69 0.64 -1.42
CA THR A 256 -12.38 1.05 -2.79
C THR A 256 -12.48 -0.12 -3.78
N LEU A 257 -12.08 -1.33 -3.38
CA LEU A 257 -12.19 -2.52 -4.21
C LEU A 257 -13.65 -2.88 -4.56
N GLN A 258 -14.62 -2.51 -3.72
CA GLN A 258 -16.05 -2.71 -4.01
C GLN A 258 -16.67 -1.60 -4.87
N ARG A 259 -16.01 -0.44 -5.03
CA ARG A 259 -16.50 0.68 -5.85
C ARG A 259 -16.52 0.37 -7.34
N SER A 260 -17.07 1.30 -8.11
CA SER A 260 -17.22 1.21 -9.57
C SER A 260 -15.87 1.00 -10.28
N ARG A 261 -15.91 0.52 -11.52
CA ARG A 261 -14.71 0.41 -12.36
C ARG A 261 -14.00 1.76 -12.47
N HIS A 262 -14.76 2.84 -12.67
CA HIS A 262 -14.22 4.20 -12.80
C HIS A 262 -13.41 4.60 -11.55
N SER A 263 -14.01 4.49 -10.36
CA SER A 263 -13.36 4.89 -9.10
C SER A 263 -12.08 4.09 -8.84
N ARG A 264 -12.10 2.77 -9.09
CA ARG A 264 -10.91 1.93 -8.98
C ARG A 264 -9.81 2.32 -9.98
N GLN A 265 -10.16 2.66 -11.22
CA GLN A 265 -9.18 3.10 -12.22
C GLN A 265 -8.60 4.47 -11.87
N LYS A 266 -9.40 5.42 -11.37
CA LYS A 266 -8.95 6.73 -10.90
C LYS A 266 -7.89 6.56 -9.81
N GLU A 267 -8.18 5.75 -8.78
CA GLU A 267 -7.25 5.49 -7.67
C GLU A 267 -5.95 4.80 -8.12
N LEU A 268 -6.05 3.78 -8.99
CA LEU A 268 -4.87 3.07 -9.51
C LEU A 268 -4.01 3.96 -10.42
N ALA A 269 -4.64 4.81 -11.23
CA ALA A 269 -3.93 5.74 -12.10
C ALA A 269 -3.19 6.81 -11.31
N GLN A 270 -3.84 7.39 -10.29
CA GLN A 270 -3.27 8.48 -9.49
C GLN A 270 -2.13 8.04 -8.55
N ASN A 271 -2.24 6.84 -7.96
CA ASN A 271 -1.29 6.39 -6.94
C ASN A 271 -0.28 5.35 -7.45
N TYR A 272 -0.64 4.55 -8.45
CA TYR A 272 0.19 3.44 -8.93
C TYR A 272 0.58 3.57 -10.40
N LEU A 273 0.13 4.61 -11.09
CA LEU A 273 0.55 4.99 -12.44
C LEU A 273 0.26 3.92 -13.50
N PHE A 274 -0.86 3.19 -13.38
CA PHE A 274 -1.25 2.20 -14.40
C PHE A 274 -2.78 2.10 -14.56
N VAL A 275 -3.19 1.56 -15.71
CA VAL A 275 -4.59 1.20 -15.99
C VAL A 275 -4.77 -0.30 -15.80
N CYS A 276 -5.75 -0.70 -15.00
CA CYS A 276 -6.03 -2.09 -14.69
C CYS A 276 -6.84 -2.78 -15.80
N TRP A 277 -6.33 -3.91 -16.29
CA TRP A 277 -6.98 -4.75 -17.30
C TRP A 277 -7.25 -6.16 -16.77
N CYS A 278 -7.47 -6.30 -15.46
CA CYS A 278 -7.84 -7.59 -14.87
C CYS A 278 -9.22 -8.06 -15.34
N GLU A 279 -9.53 -9.34 -15.14
CA GLU A 279 -10.81 -9.96 -15.54
C GLU A 279 -12.03 -9.13 -15.13
N ARG A 280 -12.06 -8.67 -13.87
CA ARG A 280 -13.16 -7.82 -13.35
C ARG A 280 -13.25 -6.47 -14.06
N CYS A 281 -12.12 -5.80 -14.31
CA CYS A 281 -12.14 -4.53 -15.04
C CYS A 281 -12.51 -4.71 -16.53
N SER A 282 -12.15 -5.84 -17.12
CA SER A 282 -12.52 -6.19 -18.49
C SER A 282 -14.01 -6.52 -18.61
N SER A 283 -14.58 -7.25 -17.65
CA SER A 283 -16.01 -7.58 -17.66
C SER A 283 -16.90 -6.36 -17.45
N GLN A 284 -16.40 -5.34 -16.74
CA GLN A 284 -17.10 -4.09 -16.46
C GLN A 284 -16.83 -2.97 -17.49
N ALA A 285 -16.11 -3.26 -18.58
CA ALA A 285 -15.66 -2.22 -19.52
C ALA A 285 -16.82 -1.48 -20.24
N SER A 286 -18.01 -2.07 -20.29
CA SER A 286 -19.22 -1.48 -20.88
C SER A 286 -20.16 -0.82 -19.87
N GLU A 287 -19.84 -0.87 -18.57
CA GLU A 287 -20.63 -0.18 -17.55
C GLU A 287 -20.39 1.33 -17.65
N PRO A 288 -21.42 2.17 -17.42
CA PRO A 288 -21.23 3.61 -17.43
C PRO A 288 -20.27 4.02 -16.30
N ASP A 289 -19.41 4.99 -16.60
CA ASP A 289 -18.55 5.62 -15.60
C ASP A 289 -19.41 6.54 -14.72
N CYS A 290 -20.12 5.94 -13.77
CA CYS A 290 -20.87 6.67 -12.75
C CYS A 290 -20.08 6.65 -11.44
N THR A 291 -19.67 7.82 -10.98
CA THR A 291 -19.44 8.08 -9.56
C THR A 291 -20.82 8.27 -8.92
N SER A 292 -21.09 7.65 -7.77
CA SER A 292 -22.36 7.94 -7.08
C SER A 292 -22.40 9.40 -6.64
N GLU A 293 -23.58 10.00 -6.48
CA GLU A 293 -23.72 11.42 -6.06
C GLU A 293 -23.03 11.72 -4.71
N GLU A 294 -22.79 10.71 -3.89
CA GLU A 294 -22.00 10.77 -2.64
C GLU A 294 -20.47 10.86 -2.86
N GLU A 295 -20.00 10.78 -4.11
CA GLU A 295 -18.58 10.73 -4.50
C GLU A 295 -18.08 11.99 -5.23
N MET A 296 -18.88 13.07 -5.29
CA MET A 296 -18.37 14.36 -5.76
C MET A 296 -17.42 14.92 -4.71
N SER A 297 -16.11 14.84 -4.96
CA SER A 297 -15.14 15.61 -4.18
C SER A 297 -15.28 17.09 -4.50
N ASP A 298 -14.90 18.00 -3.59
CA ASP A 298 -14.93 19.45 -3.86
C ASP A 298 -14.13 19.84 -5.13
N GLU A 299 -13.17 19.01 -5.56
CA GLU A 299 -12.41 19.18 -6.81
C GLU A 299 -13.21 18.87 -8.09
N ASP A 300 -14.28 18.06 -8.00
CA ASP A 300 -15.13 17.71 -9.14
C ASP A 300 -16.27 18.74 -9.37
N ILE A 301 -16.45 19.71 -8.44
CA ILE A 301 -17.46 20.79 -8.55
C ILE A 301 -16.94 21.97 -9.39
N ASP A 302 -15.63 22.18 -9.44
CA ASP A 302 -15.01 23.33 -10.12
C ASP A 302 -14.75 23.11 -11.63
N ALA A 303 -15.11 21.95 -12.18
CA ALA A 303 -14.83 21.60 -13.58
C ALA A 303 -15.95 21.98 -14.58
N ASP A 304 -17.09 22.48 -14.09
CA ASP A 304 -18.30 22.71 -14.91
C ASP A 304 -18.81 24.17 -14.95
N ASP A 305 -17.98 25.17 -14.60
CA ASP A 305 -18.29 26.60 -14.77
C ASP A 305 -17.36 27.34 -15.76
#